data_AF-A0A2V9BMK9-F1
#
_entry.id   AF-A0A2V9BMK9-F1
#
_cell.length_a   1.000
_cell.length_b   1.000
_cell.length_c   1.000
_cell.angle_alpha   90.00
_cell.angle_beta   90.00
_cell.angle_gamma   90.00
#
_symmetry.space_group_name_H-M   'P 1'
#
loop_
_entity.id
_entity.type
_entity.pdbx_description
1 polymer ?
#
loop_
_entity_poly.entity_id
_entity_poly.type
_entity_poly.pdbx_seq_one_letter_code
_entity_poly.pdbx_strand_id
1 'polypeptide(L)'
;MTTMAALMGALPIALGYGADGASRRPLGLVVVGGLIVSQFITLFITPAIYLYLEEFQEKVLDHFAFFRARHSRPTAGAPVPGHATAD
;
A
#
# COMPACT_ATOMS: atom_id res chain seq x y z
N MET A 1 -11.19 -5.07 13.96
CA MET A 1 -11.86 -6.17 14.69
C MET A 1 -10.95 -6.75 15.76
N THR A 2 -9.78 -7.31 15.40
CA THR A 2 -8.83 -7.91 16.35
C THR A 2 -8.22 -6.91 17.35
N THR A 3 -7.88 -5.69 16.90
CA THR A 3 -7.30 -4.64 17.77
C THR A 3 -8.23 -4.27 18.93
N MET A 4 -9.55 -4.19 18.70
CA MET A 4 -10.51 -3.86 19.76
C MET A 4 -10.63 -4.98 20.80
N ALA A 5 -10.59 -6.24 20.39
CA ALA A 5 -10.58 -7.38 21.31
C ALA A 5 -9.30 -7.40 22.18
N ALA A 6 -8.14 -7.15 21.58
CA ALA A 6 -6.87 -7.05 22.29
C ALA A 6 -6.86 -5.86 23.29
N LEU A 7 -7.42 -4.72 22.89
CA LEU A 7 -7.57 -3.57 23.78
C LEU A 7 -8.50 -3.88 24.96
N MET A 8 -9.67 -4.49 24.73
CA MET A 8 -10.58 -4.86 25.82
C MET A 8 -9.95 -5.83 26.83
N GLY A 9 -9.09 -6.75 26.38
CA GLY A 9 -8.36 -7.66 27.27
C GLY A 9 -7.20 -7.00 28.04
N ALA A 10 -6.52 -6.02 27.43
CA ALA A 10 -5.39 -5.32 28.04
C ALA A 10 -5.82 -4.15 28.95
N LEU A 11 -7.01 -3.57 28.71
CA LEU A 11 -7.54 -2.41 29.42
C LEU A 11 -7.66 -2.60 30.95
N PRO A 12 -8.24 -3.69 31.49
CA PRO A 12 -8.34 -3.87 32.95
C PRO A 12 -6.97 -4.03 33.63
N ILE A 13 -6.00 -4.62 32.92
CA ILE A 13 -4.61 -4.79 33.38
C ILE A 13 -3.88 -3.45 33.37
N ALA A 14 -4.07 -2.65 32.32
CA ALA A 14 -3.49 -1.31 32.19
C ALA A 14 -4.03 -0.32 33.25
N LEU A 15 -5.28 -0.47 33.68
CA LEU A 15 -5.86 0.31 34.78
C LEU A 15 -5.39 -0.19 36.17
N GLY A 16 -4.76 -1.37 36.23
CA GLY A 16 -4.26 -1.99 37.45
C GLY A 16 -5.36 -2.48 38.38
N TYR A 17 -6.50 -2.90 37.83
CA TYR A 17 -7.56 -3.56 38.61
C TYR A 17 -7.10 -4.98 38.99
N GLY A 18 -6.70 -5.15 40.25
CA GLY A 18 -6.29 -6.45 40.82
C GLY A 18 -5.16 -6.32 41.84
N ALA A 19 -5.03 -7.32 42.73
CA ALA A 19 -3.85 -7.44 43.60
C ALA A 19 -2.59 -7.58 42.72
N ASP A 20 -1.52 -6.85 43.05
CA ASP A 20 -0.31 -6.70 42.21
C ASP A 20 -0.45 -5.80 40.96
N GLY A 21 -1.54 -5.02 40.86
CA GLY A 21 -1.81 -4.11 39.74
C GLY A 21 -0.73 -3.05 39.49
N ALA A 22 0.03 -2.65 40.52
CA ALA A 22 1.15 -1.70 40.36
C ALA A 22 2.28 -2.25 39.48
N SER A 23 2.55 -3.56 39.54
CA SER A 23 3.60 -4.21 38.74
C SER A 23 3.15 -4.50 37.30
N ARG A 24 1.85 -4.80 37.10
CA ARG A 24 1.28 -5.17 35.80
C ARG A 24 0.79 -3.99 34.95
N ARG A 25 0.52 -2.84 35.58
CA ARG A 25 0.19 -1.57 34.91
C ARG A 25 1.14 -1.18 33.76
N PRO A 26 2.48 -1.14 33.95
CA PRO A 26 3.38 -0.74 32.87
C PRO A 26 3.31 -1.67 31.65
N LEU A 27 3.16 -2.99 31.88
CA LEU A 27 2.99 -3.96 30.80
C LEU A 27 1.70 -3.72 30.01
N GLY A 28 0.58 -3.48 30.70
CA GLY A 28 -0.69 -3.15 30.05
C GLY A 28 -0.64 -1.85 29.23
N LEU A 29 0.01 -0.81 29.76
CA LEU A 29 0.19 0.47 29.07
C LEU A 29 1.02 0.33 27.79
N VAL A 30 2.13 -0.43 27.84
CA VAL A 30 2.97 -0.69 26.66
C VAL A 30 2.18 -1.41 25.58
N VAL A 31 1.38 -2.42 25.93
CA VAL A 31 0.57 -3.17 24.96
C VAL A 31 -0.50 -2.26 24.33
N VAL A 32 -1.25 -1.51 25.13
CA VAL A 32 -2.29 -0.59 24.61
C VAL A 32 -1.68 0.47 23.71
N GLY A 33 -0.59 1.11 24.15
CA GLY A 33 0.11 2.11 23.35
C GLY A 33 0.68 1.52 22.05
N GLY A 34 1.32 0.35 22.13
CA GLY A 34 1.87 -0.36 20.97
C GLY A 34 0.80 -0.74 19.95
N LEU A 35 -0.38 -1.19 20.40
CA LEU A 35 -1.49 -1.51 19.50
C LEU A 35 -2.05 -0.29 18.78
N ILE A 36 -2.20 0.84 19.48
CA ILE A 36 -2.64 2.10 18.87
C ILE A 36 -1.61 2.55 17.84
N VAL A 37 -0.34 2.61 18.22
CA VAL A 37 0.77 3.01 17.32
C VAL A 37 0.86 2.07 16.12
N SER A 38 0.75 0.75 16.32
CA SER A 38 0.76 -0.23 15.23
C SER A 38 -0.39 -0.02 14.25
N GLN A 39 -1.56 0.37 14.74
CA GLN A 39 -2.71 0.67 13.88
C GLN A 39 -2.45 1.91 13.02
N PHE A 40 -1.90 2.97 13.61
CA PHE A 40 -1.54 4.19 12.87
C PHE A 40 -0.43 3.94 11.87
N ILE A 41 0.66 3.28 12.30
CA ILE A 41 1.78 2.90 11.43
C ILE A 41 1.27 2.08 10.26
N THR A 42 0.46 1.03 10.50
CA THR A 42 -0.03 0.18 9.40
C THR A 42 -0.93 0.95 8.44
N LEU A 43 -1.84 1.77 8.96
CA LEU A 43 -2.75 2.56 8.12
C LEU A 43 -2.05 3.63 7.29
N PHE A 44 -0.91 4.16 7.74
CA PHE A 44 -0.17 5.20 7.01
C PHE A 44 1.01 4.67 6.22
N ILE A 45 1.82 3.79 6.80
CA ILE A 45 3.01 3.23 6.14
C ILE A 45 2.60 2.36 4.96
N THR A 46 1.55 1.54 5.08
CA THR A 46 1.12 0.69 3.95
C THR A 46 0.80 1.51 2.70
N PRO A 47 -0.13 2.48 2.72
CA PRO A 47 -0.41 3.28 1.53
C PRO A 47 0.78 4.15 1.11
N ALA A 48 1.57 4.68 2.05
CA ALA A 48 2.77 5.44 1.70
C ALA A 48 3.75 4.60 0.88
N ILE A 49 4.02 3.36 1.30
CA ILE A 49 4.88 2.43 0.55
C ILE A 49 4.32 2.16 -0.84
N TYR A 50 3.00 1.99 -0.99
CA TYR A 50 2.37 1.79 -2.30
C TYR A 50 2.60 2.98 -3.23
N LEU A 51 2.40 4.21 -2.75
CA LEU A 51 2.65 5.41 -3.54
C LEU A 51 4.14 5.54 -3.94
N TYR A 52 5.06 5.25 -3.02
CA TYR A 52 6.49 5.22 -3.32
C TYR A 52 6.85 4.16 -4.37
N LEU A 53 6.25 2.98 -4.29
CA LEU A 53 6.47 1.92 -5.29
C LEU A 53 5.87 2.29 -6.65
N GLU A 54 4.69 2.91 -6.68
CA GLU A 54 4.02 3.36 -7.90
C GLU A 54 4.86 4.42 -8.63
N GLU A 55 5.33 5.44 -7.91
CA GLU A 55 6.24 6.44 -8.47
C GLU A 55 7.55 5.84 -8.98
N PHE A 56 8.07 4.82 -8.27
CA PHE A 56 9.27 4.10 -8.71
C PHE A 56 8.99 3.28 -9.97
N GLN A 57 7.82 2.62 -10.03
CA GLN A 57 7.39 1.86 -11.20
C GLN A 57 7.21 2.74 -12.42
N GLU A 58 6.52 3.89 -12.32
CA GLU A 58 6.39 4.82 -13.44
C GLU A 58 7.75 5.29 -13.96
N LYS A 59 8.64 5.74 -13.07
CA LYS A 59 9.97 6.23 -13.47
C LYS A 59 10.84 5.14 -14.11
N VAL A 60 10.76 3.89 -13.64
CA VAL A 60 11.56 2.78 -14.15
C VAL A 60 10.95 2.16 -15.42
N LEU A 61 9.62 2.02 -15.48
CA LEU A 61 8.91 1.52 -16.65
C LEU A 61 8.98 2.50 -17.81
N ASP A 62 8.84 3.82 -17.60
CA ASP A 62 9.02 4.79 -18.69
C ASP A 62 10.45 4.79 -19.23
N HIS A 63 11.45 4.62 -18.35
CA HIS A 63 12.84 4.53 -18.78
C HIS A 63 13.11 3.28 -19.64
N PHE A 64 12.53 2.13 -19.28
CA PHE A 64 12.64 0.89 -20.06
C PHE A 64 11.73 0.87 -21.30
N ALA A 65 10.53 1.45 -21.22
CA ALA A 65 9.55 1.53 -22.29
C ALA A 65 9.98 2.53 -23.37
N PHE A 66 10.68 3.61 -23.03
CA PHE A 66 11.36 4.48 -24.01
C PHE A 66 12.32 3.67 -24.90
N PHE A 67 12.98 2.65 -24.34
CA PHE A 67 13.84 1.76 -25.12
C PHE A 67 13.05 0.76 -25.99
N ARG A 68 11.84 0.36 -25.59
CA ARG A 68 10.98 -0.57 -26.33
C ARG A 68 10.11 0.11 -27.40
N ALA A 69 9.67 1.34 -27.17
CA ALA A 69 8.80 2.10 -28.07
C ALA A 69 9.47 2.48 -29.40
N ARG A 70 10.81 2.35 -29.52
CA ARG A 70 11.53 2.50 -30.80
C ARG A 70 11.29 1.36 -31.80
N HIS A 71 10.62 0.27 -31.41
CA HIS A 71 10.39 -0.88 -32.29
C HIS A 71 8.98 -1.06 -32.83
N SER A 72 8.01 -0.22 -32.44
CA SER A 72 6.72 -0.18 -33.12
C SER A 72 6.86 0.62 -34.42
N ARG A 73 7.24 -0.10 -35.49
CA ARG A 73 7.25 0.43 -36.85
C ARG A 73 5.88 1.03 -37.17
N PRO A 74 5.82 2.26 -37.70
CA PRO A 74 4.67 2.70 -38.46
C PRO A 74 4.66 1.88 -39.76
N THR A 75 3.78 0.88 -39.86
CA THR A 75 3.14 0.60 -41.15
C THR A 75 2.24 1.81 -41.40
N ALA A 76 2.77 2.91 -41.95
CA ALA A 76 3.01 3.10 -43.37
C ALA A 76 1.77 2.68 -44.15
N GLY A 77 1.07 3.69 -44.66
CA GLY A 77 -0.21 3.53 -45.33
C GLY A 77 -0.17 2.39 -46.34
N ALA A 78 -1.15 1.50 -46.25
CA ALA A 78 -1.64 0.90 -47.46
C ALA A 78 -2.38 2.01 -48.21
N PRO A 79 -1.96 2.41 -49.42
CA PRO A 79 -2.89 3.05 -50.33
C PRO A 79 -3.98 2.00 -50.55
N VAL A 80 -5.21 2.28 -50.10
CA VAL A 80 -6.36 1.50 -50.56
C VAL A 80 -6.39 1.73 -52.08
N PRO A 81 -6.05 0.72 -52.90
CA PRO A 81 -6.04 0.90 -54.34
C PRO A 81 -7.46 1.22 -54.74
N GLY A 82 -7.65 2.36 -55.41
CA GLY A 82 -8.93 2.76 -55.94
C GLY A 82 -9.52 1.63 -56.77
N HIS A 83 -10.64 1.09 -56.31
CA HIS A 83 -11.56 0.34 -57.14
C HIS A 83 -12.41 1.38 -57.88
N ALA A 84 -11.75 2.09 -58.79
CA ALA A 84 -12.35 2.91 -59.81
C ALA A 84 -11.71 2.51 -61.15
N THR A 85 -12.03 1.30 -61.59
CA THR A 85 -11.98 0.88 -63.00
C THR A 85 -13.26 0.05 -63.16
N ALA A 86 -14.32 0.69 -63.61
CA ALA A 86 -14.72 0.65 -65.03
C ALA A 86 -15.35 -0.71 -65.36
N ASP A 87 -16.67 -0.79 -65.20
CA ASP A 87 -17.65 -1.36 -66.12
C ASP A 87 -19.07 -0.98 -65.68
#